data_AF-A0A2N2KT72-F1
#
_entry.id   AF-A0A2N2KT72-F1
#
_cell.length_a   1.000
_cell.length_b   1.000
_cell.length_c   1.000
_cell.angle_alpha   90.00
_cell.angle_beta   90.00
_cell.angle_gamma   90.00
#
_symmetry.space_group_name_H-M   'P 1'
#
loop_
_entity.id
_entity.type
_entity.pdbx_description
1 polymer ?
#
loop_
_entity_poly.entity_id
_entity_poly.type
_entity_poly.pdbx_seq_one_letter_code
_entity_poly.pdbx_strand_id
1 'polypeptide(L)'
;MEHPAVPDSVMIQREKEILSEYNFRSANTLEEVARKLLIADIDRWKSYLGLEPENKKLDSMSLQKLGIAPYRALLAQQYSVYGFTELSTITEAAASLNMPIKKMKQMLGLPDSISRKWDHNSLQALNFTPQQVEKIHQEFTDDRVGYGASVTAVGMLTVFIALLVTSLVISQLIHLNRPPKIKHAVIKVSADGKLKSASATLNHNVIVAAITALHIYQQSIEDRRRLVLTFRRTPTNQWRASAVLSMPNREMGSKRR
;
A
#
# COMPACT_ATOMS: atom_id res chain seq x y z
N MET A 1 -21.17 -43.91 -7.39
CA MET A 1 -22.30 -43.10 -6.91
C MET A 1 -23.56 -43.67 -7.53
N GLU A 2 -24.52 -44.10 -6.72
CA GLU A 2 -25.82 -44.55 -7.21
C GLU A 2 -26.61 -43.31 -7.67
N HIS A 3 -26.85 -43.20 -8.96
CA HIS A 3 -27.75 -42.17 -9.48
C HIS A 3 -29.19 -42.57 -9.14
N PRO A 4 -30.03 -41.63 -8.68
CA PRO A 4 -31.44 -41.92 -8.44
C PRO A 4 -32.08 -42.50 -9.71
N ALA A 5 -32.89 -43.54 -9.55
CA ALA A 5 -33.54 -44.23 -10.65
C ALA A 5 -34.43 -43.23 -11.43
N VAL A 6 -33.97 -42.86 -12.63
CA VAL A 6 -34.73 -41.99 -13.53
C VAL A 6 -35.84 -42.84 -14.16
N PRO A 7 -37.11 -42.39 -14.13
CA PRO A 7 -38.19 -43.12 -14.78
C PRO A 7 -37.93 -43.24 -16.29
N ASP A 8 -38.18 -44.43 -16.85
CA ASP A 8 -37.90 -44.76 -18.25
C ASP A 8 -38.52 -43.78 -19.26
N SER A 9 -39.67 -43.20 -18.93
CA SER A 9 -40.34 -42.20 -19.76
C SER A 9 -39.52 -40.91 -19.92
N VAL A 10 -38.85 -40.46 -18.86
CA VAL A 10 -38.00 -39.27 -18.86
C VAL A 10 -36.71 -39.55 -19.60
N MET A 11 -36.14 -40.76 -19.45
CA MET A 11 -34.95 -41.19 -20.19
C MET A 11 -35.19 -41.14 -21.70
N ILE A 12 -36.32 -41.68 -22.18
CA ILE A 12 -36.65 -41.71 -23.61
C ILE A 12 -36.88 -40.30 -24.17
N GLN A 13 -37.49 -39.40 -23.40
CA GLN A 13 -37.67 -38.00 -23.80
C GLN A 13 -36.31 -37.30 -23.92
N ARG A 14 -35.44 -37.45 -22.92
CA ARG A 14 -34.09 -36.87 -22.94
C ARG A 14 -33.23 -37.42 -24.07
N GLU A 15 -33.34 -38.71 -24.40
CA GLU A 15 -32.61 -39.28 -25.55
C GLU A 15 -33.01 -38.63 -26.87
N LYS A 16 -34.29 -38.24 -27.04
CA LYS A 16 -34.73 -37.49 -28.22
C LYS A 16 -34.16 -36.07 -28.24
N GLU A 17 -34.11 -35.41 -27.10
CA GLU A 17 -33.54 -34.07 -26.96
C GLU A 17 -32.03 -34.08 -27.25
N ILE A 18 -31.30 -35.08 -26.76
CA ILE A 18 -29.87 -35.26 -27.05
C ILE A 18 -29.61 -35.41 -28.54
N LEU A 19 -30.47 -36.18 -29.21
CA LEU A 19 -30.38 -36.36 -30.66
C LEU A 19 -30.60 -35.04 -31.39
N SER A 20 -31.52 -34.18 -30.93
CA SER A 20 -31.74 -32.85 -31.53
C SER A 20 -30.64 -31.84 -31.20
N GLU A 21 -30.10 -31.84 -29.98
CA GLU A 21 -29.14 -30.83 -29.52
C GLU A 21 -27.68 -31.18 -29.88
N TYR A 22 -27.29 -32.44 -29.67
CA TYR A 22 -25.89 -32.88 -29.79
C TYR A 22 -25.67 -33.87 -30.96
N ASN A 23 -26.74 -34.28 -31.65
CA ASN A 23 -26.69 -35.11 -32.84
C ASN A 23 -25.95 -36.45 -32.65
N PHE A 24 -26.12 -37.14 -31.52
CA PHE A 24 -25.61 -38.50 -31.31
C PHE A 24 -26.67 -39.47 -30.78
N ARG A 25 -26.43 -40.76 -31.00
CA ARG A 25 -27.31 -41.88 -30.66
C ARG A 25 -26.50 -43.01 -30.03
N SER A 26 -27.19 -44.02 -29.51
CA SER A 26 -26.58 -45.24 -28.94
C SER A 26 -25.69 -46.02 -29.92
N ALA A 27 -25.90 -45.85 -31.23
CA ALA A 27 -25.08 -46.48 -32.26
C ALA A 27 -23.70 -45.81 -32.48
N ASN A 28 -23.52 -44.57 -32.05
CA ASN A 28 -22.24 -43.86 -32.21
C ASN A 28 -21.15 -44.45 -31.33
N THR A 29 -19.91 -44.36 -31.80
CA THR A 29 -18.72 -44.79 -31.05
C THR A 29 -18.42 -43.81 -29.92
N LEU A 30 -17.74 -44.29 -28.87
CA LEU A 30 -17.37 -43.47 -27.73
C LEU A 30 -16.47 -42.29 -28.15
N GLU A 31 -15.57 -42.49 -29.10
CA GLU A 31 -14.73 -41.44 -29.69
C GLU A 31 -15.53 -40.39 -30.49
N GLU A 32 -16.56 -40.81 -31.25
CA GLU A 32 -17.45 -39.88 -31.95
C GLU A 32 -18.26 -39.04 -30.97
N VAL A 33 -18.76 -39.65 -29.90
CA VAL A 33 -19.54 -38.97 -28.86
C VAL A 33 -18.67 -37.99 -28.10
N ALA A 34 -17.45 -38.37 -27.74
CA ALA A 34 -16.48 -37.47 -27.11
C ALA A 34 -16.19 -36.24 -27.98
N ARG A 35 -16.04 -36.42 -29.30
CA ARG A 35 -15.86 -35.32 -30.24
C ARG A 35 -17.08 -34.40 -30.32
N LYS A 36 -18.29 -34.96 -30.41
CA LYS A 36 -19.54 -34.18 -30.46
C LYS A 36 -19.81 -33.41 -29.17
N LEU A 37 -19.42 -33.97 -28.04
CA LEU A 37 -19.54 -33.35 -26.71
C LEU A 37 -18.35 -32.45 -26.34
N LEU A 38 -17.38 -32.29 -27.26
CA LEU A 38 -16.16 -31.46 -27.08
C LEU A 38 -15.37 -31.83 -25.81
N ILE A 39 -15.22 -33.12 -25.54
CA ILE A 39 -14.52 -33.61 -24.35
C ILE A 39 -13.01 -33.57 -24.59
N ALA A 40 -12.28 -32.80 -23.77
CA ALA A 40 -10.83 -32.67 -23.88
C ALA A 40 -10.06 -33.90 -23.38
N ASP A 41 -10.59 -34.58 -22.35
CA ASP A 41 -9.96 -35.74 -21.71
C ASP A 41 -10.91 -36.95 -21.71
N ILE A 42 -10.71 -37.84 -22.68
CA ILE A 42 -11.54 -39.03 -22.89
C ILE A 42 -11.29 -40.06 -21.78
N ASP A 43 -10.07 -40.15 -21.27
CA ASP A 43 -9.69 -41.16 -20.27
C ASP A 43 -10.35 -40.84 -18.92
N ARG A 44 -10.33 -39.57 -18.51
CA ARG A 44 -11.06 -39.11 -17.34
C ARG A 44 -12.57 -39.27 -17.51
N TRP A 45 -13.11 -39.01 -18.70
CA TRP A 45 -14.53 -39.22 -18.98
C TRP A 45 -14.95 -40.70 -18.91
N LYS A 46 -14.12 -41.63 -19.40
CA LYS A 46 -14.31 -43.08 -19.27
C LYS A 46 -14.41 -43.50 -17.80
N SER A 47 -13.60 -42.90 -16.92
CA SER A 47 -13.68 -43.19 -15.47
C SER A 47 -15.06 -42.86 -14.88
N TYR A 48 -15.70 -41.76 -15.31
CA TYR A 48 -17.04 -41.38 -14.87
C TYR A 48 -18.14 -42.25 -15.45
N LEU A 49 -17.89 -42.87 -16.62
CA LEU A 49 -18.78 -43.88 -17.19
C LEU A 49 -18.67 -45.23 -16.47
N GLY A 50 -17.64 -45.44 -15.65
CA GLY A 50 -17.33 -46.72 -15.03
C GLY A 50 -16.58 -47.67 -15.98
N LEU A 51 -15.89 -47.12 -16.97
CA LEU A 51 -15.05 -47.84 -17.91
C LEU A 51 -13.57 -47.73 -17.53
N GLU A 52 -12.76 -48.66 -18.02
CA GLU A 52 -11.32 -48.61 -17.87
C GLU A 52 -10.73 -47.42 -18.67
N PRO A 53 -10.05 -46.46 -18.02
CA PRO A 53 -9.59 -45.24 -18.69
C PRO A 53 -8.55 -45.52 -19.78
N GLU A 54 -7.56 -46.37 -19.49
CA GLU A 54 -6.42 -46.63 -20.40
C GLU A 54 -6.74 -47.57 -21.57
N ASN A 55 -7.93 -48.19 -21.57
CA ASN A 55 -8.28 -49.20 -22.54
C ASN A 55 -8.78 -48.59 -23.86
N LYS A 56 -7.85 -48.37 -24.81
CA LYS A 56 -8.12 -47.77 -26.12
C LYS A 56 -9.09 -48.57 -27.01
N LYS A 57 -9.33 -49.86 -26.72
CA LYS A 57 -10.29 -50.65 -27.51
C LYS A 57 -11.72 -50.18 -27.31
N LEU A 58 -12.03 -49.66 -26.12
CA LEU A 58 -13.36 -49.18 -25.75
C LEU A 58 -13.77 -47.94 -26.55
N ASP A 59 -12.80 -47.15 -27.01
CA ASP A 59 -13.05 -45.89 -27.74
C ASP A 59 -13.76 -46.15 -29.08
N SER A 60 -13.44 -47.29 -29.71
CA SER A 60 -14.03 -47.73 -30.99
C SER A 60 -15.37 -48.44 -30.83
N MET A 61 -15.80 -48.75 -29.61
CA MET A 61 -17.06 -49.45 -29.35
C MET A 61 -18.23 -48.46 -29.33
N SER A 62 -19.39 -48.91 -29.83
CA SER A 62 -20.61 -48.11 -29.75
C SER A 62 -21.15 -48.08 -28.33
N LEU A 63 -21.83 -46.98 -27.97
CA LEU A 63 -22.48 -46.82 -26.66
C LEU A 63 -23.41 -48.01 -26.33
N GLN A 64 -24.13 -48.52 -27.33
CA GLN A 64 -25.01 -49.67 -27.19
C GLN A 64 -24.24 -50.95 -26.80
N LYS A 65 -23.07 -51.20 -27.39
CA LYS A 65 -22.23 -52.36 -27.04
C LYS A 65 -21.63 -52.24 -25.63
N LEU A 66 -21.41 -51.00 -25.17
CA LEU A 66 -20.93 -50.70 -23.83
C LEU A 66 -22.05 -50.68 -22.78
N GLY A 67 -23.32 -50.83 -23.18
CA GLY A 67 -24.46 -50.74 -22.27
C GLY A 67 -24.67 -49.34 -21.70
N ILE A 68 -24.20 -48.30 -22.39
CA ILE A 68 -24.27 -46.92 -21.94
C ILE A 68 -25.40 -46.21 -22.69
N ALA A 69 -26.38 -45.68 -21.96
CA ALA A 69 -27.40 -44.83 -22.53
C ALA A 69 -26.80 -43.48 -22.98
N PRO A 70 -27.26 -42.87 -24.09
CA PRO A 70 -26.84 -41.54 -24.51
C PRO A 70 -26.96 -40.48 -23.41
N TYR A 71 -28.01 -40.56 -22.58
CA TYR A 71 -28.18 -39.65 -21.45
C TYR A 71 -27.10 -39.82 -20.38
N ARG A 72 -26.68 -41.05 -20.08
CA ARG A 72 -25.57 -41.32 -19.15
C ARG A 72 -24.25 -40.75 -19.66
N ALA A 73 -24.01 -40.80 -20.97
CA ALA A 73 -22.84 -40.18 -21.59
C ALA A 73 -22.82 -38.65 -21.40
N LEU A 74 -23.98 -38.00 -21.56
CA LEU A 74 -24.13 -36.57 -21.29
C LEU A 74 -23.94 -36.23 -19.81
N LEU A 75 -24.54 -36.98 -18.89
CA LEU A 75 -24.36 -36.75 -17.45
C LEU A 75 -22.89 -36.88 -17.03
N ALA A 76 -22.17 -37.87 -17.56
CA ALA A 76 -20.73 -38.03 -17.31
C ALA A 76 -19.91 -36.85 -17.85
N GLN A 77 -20.31 -36.27 -18.99
CA GLN A 77 -19.68 -35.05 -19.51
C GLN A 77 -19.95 -33.86 -18.59
N GLN A 78 -21.20 -33.63 -18.17
CA GLN A 78 -21.55 -32.56 -17.24
C GLN A 78 -20.76 -32.67 -15.94
N TYR A 79 -20.66 -33.87 -15.38
CA TYR A 79 -19.87 -34.11 -14.18
C TYR A 79 -18.38 -33.83 -14.39
N SER A 80 -17.82 -34.21 -15.54
CA SER A 80 -16.41 -33.95 -15.85
C SER A 80 -16.08 -32.46 -16.00
N VAL A 81 -17.04 -31.66 -16.49
CA VAL A 81 -16.87 -30.23 -16.74
C VAL A 81 -17.16 -29.41 -15.48
N TYR A 82 -18.32 -29.64 -14.86
CA TYR A 82 -18.84 -28.81 -13.77
C TYR A 82 -18.65 -29.42 -12.37
N GLY A 83 -18.39 -30.72 -12.26
CA GLY A 83 -18.35 -31.43 -10.97
C GLY A 83 -19.72 -31.80 -10.39
N PHE A 84 -20.81 -31.49 -11.10
CA PHE A 84 -22.19 -31.85 -10.78
C PHE A 84 -22.99 -32.11 -12.07
N THR A 85 -24.20 -32.63 -11.94
CA THR A 85 -25.07 -32.99 -13.09
C THR A 85 -26.44 -32.35 -12.98
N GLU A 86 -27.25 -32.43 -14.03
CA GLU A 86 -28.69 -32.05 -13.97
C GLU A 86 -29.48 -32.79 -12.88
N LEU A 87 -29.06 -34.01 -12.54
CA LEU A 87 -29.70 -34.83 -11.50
C LEU A 87 -29.22 -34.49 -10.09
N SER A 88 -28.12 -33.74 -9.97
CA SER A 88 -27.58 -33.33 -8.68
C SER A 88 -28.52 -32.36 -7.97
N THR A 89 -28.52 -32.44 -6.65
CA THR A 89 -29.29 -31.54 -5.80
C THR A 89 -28.66 -30.14 -5.76
N ILE A 90 -29.44 -29.12 -5.37
CA ILE A 90 -28.87 -27.77 -5.17
C ILE A 90 -27.74 -27.80 -4.14
N THR A 91 -27.86 -28.63 -3.09
CA THR A 91 -26.84 -28.73 -2.05
C THR A 91 -25.53 -29.31 -2.59
N GLU A 92 -25.59 -30.34 -3.43
CA GLU A 92 -24.42 -30.92 -4.11
C GLU A 92 -23.79 -29.94 -5.10
N ALA A 93 -24.60 -29.25 -5.90
CA ALA A 93 -24.13 -28.24 -6.84
C ALA A 93 -23.46 -27.06 -6.11
N ALA A 94 -24.05 -26.58 -5.01
CA ALA A 94 -23.47 -25.55 -4.17
C ALA A 94 -22.14 -25.99 -3.54
N ALA A 95 -22.08 -27.25 -3.06
CA ALA A 95 -20.88 -27.82 -2.45
C ALA A 95 -19.74 -27.97 -3.46
N SER A 96 -20.01 -28.48 -4.67
CA SER A 96 -18.99 -28.61 -5.72
C SER A 96 -18.41 -27.27 -6.17
N LEU A 97 -19.25 -26.22 -6.24
CA LEU A 97 -18.84 -24.86 -6.61
C LEU A 97 -18.29 -24.03 -5.43
N ASN A 98 -18.22 -24.60 -4.22
CA ASN A 98 -17.88 -23.87 -2.98
C ASN A 98 -18.70 -22.58 -2.78
N MET A 99 -19.97 -22.59 -3.18
CA MET A 99 -20.88 -21.46 -3.09
C MET A 99 -21.83 -21.63 -1.90
N PRO A 100 -22.12 -20.57 -1.12
CA PRO A 100 -23.12 -20.66 -0.08
C PRO A 100 -24.51 -20.97 -0.65
N ILE A 101 -25.17 -22.03 -0.17
CA ILE A 101 -26.48 -22.49 -0.64
C ILE A 101 -27.53 -21.36 -0.64
N LYS A 102 -27.53 -20.51 0.40
CA LYS A 102 -28.44 -19.36 0.50
C LYS A 102 -28.26 -18.38 -0.66
N LYS A 103 -27.00 -18.11 -1.05
CA LYS A 103 -26.68 -17.22 -2.17
C LYS A 103 -27.04 -17.86 -3.50
N MET A 104 -26.74 -19.14 -3.67
CA MET A 104 -27.13 -19.88 -4.86
C MET A 104 -28.65 -19.84 -5.08
N LYS A 105 -29.44 -20.12 -4.03
CA LYS A 105 -30.92 -20.02 -4.09
C LYS A 105 -31.41 -18.61 -4.40
N GLN A 106 -30.77 -17.59 -3.82
CA GLN A 106 -31.11 -16.20 -4.06
C GLN A 106 -30.88 -15.83 -5.53
N MET A 107 -29.75 -16.23 -6.12
CA MET A 107 -29.40 -15.92 -7.51
C MET A 107 -30.21 -16.75 -8.51
N LEU A 108 -30.63 -17.97 -8.14
CA LEU A 108 -31.59 -18.76 -8.91
C LEU A 108 -33.03 -18.20 -8.88
N GLY A 109 -33.29 -17.12 -8.12
CA GLY A 109 -34.61 -16.49 -8.05
C GLY A 109 -35.67 -17.31 -7.30
N LEU A 110 -35.25 -18.25 -6.45
CA LEU A 110 -36.18 -19.05 -5.66
C LEU A 110 -36.84 -18.18 -4.57
N PRO A 111 -38.18 -18.23 -4.41
CA PRO A 111 -38.93 -17.28 -3.57
C PRO A 111 -38.56 -17.33 -2.08
N ASP A 112 -38.00 -18.45 -1.60
CA ASP A 112 -37.56 -18.63 -0.22
C ASP A 112 -36.13 -19.18 -0.13
N SER A 113 -35.14 -18.29 -0.17
CA SER A 113 -33.71 -18.63 -0.09
C SER A 113 -33.27 -19.28 1.24
N ILE A 114 -34.09 -19.18 2.28
CA ILE A 114 -33.82 -19.73 3.63
C ILE A 114 -34.47 -21.10 3.81
N SER A 115 -35.54 -21.40 3.07
CA SER A 115 -36.28 -22.65 3.25
C SER A 115 -35.49 -23.88 2.79
N ARG A 116 -35.64 -25.00 3.50
CA ARG A 116 -35.05 -26.30 3.11
C ARG A 116 -35.83 -27.06 2.04
N LYS A 117 -37.00 -26.52 1.64
CA LYS A 117 -37.92 -27.17 0.70
C LYS A 117 -37.27 -27.51 -0.64
N TRP A 118 -36.35 -26.67 -1.08
CA TRP A 118 -35.71 -26.77 -2.40
C TRP A 118 -34.36 -27.49 -2.38
N ASP A 119 -33.80 -27.80 -1.20
CA ASP A 119 -32.44 -28.34 -1.07
C ASP A 119 -32.26 -29.70 -1.71
N HIS A 120 -33.27 -30.55 -1.62
CA HIS A 120 -33.23 -31.94 -2.10
C HIS A 120 -33.77 -32.10 -3.52
N ASN A 121 -34.20 -31.01 -4.16
CA ASN A 121 -34.69 -31.06 -5.52
C ASN A 121 -33.49 -31.08 -6.47
N SER A 122 -33.55 -31.95 -7.48
CA SER A 122 -32.58 -31.93 -8.57
C SER A 122 -32.70 -30.65 -9.37
N LEU A 123 -31.58 -30.20 -9.97
CA LEU A 123 -31.58 -29.04 -10.87
C LEU A 123 -32.58 -29.22 -12.02
N GLN A 124 -32.70 -30.45 -12.53
CA GLN A 124 -33.68 -30.82 -13.55
C GLN A 124 -35.12 -30.56 -13.09
N ALA A 125 -35.48 -30.94 -11.86
CA ALA A 125 -36.84 -30.74 -11.34
C ALA A 125 -37.21 -29.25 -11.20
N LEU A 126 -36.20 -28.38 -11.14
CA LEU A 126 -36.34 -26.94 -11.06
C LEU A 126 -36.19 -26.25 -12.42
N ASN A 127 -36.04 -27.01 -13.51
CA ASN A 127 -35.81 -26.54 -14.88
C ASN A 127 -34.54 -25.69 -15.05
N PHE A 128 -33.51 -25.94 -14.23
CA PHE A 128 -32.21 -25.29 -14.38
C PHE A 128 -31.20 -26.20 -15.08
N THR A 129 -30.43 -25.63 -16.00
CA THR A 129 -29.32 -26.33 -16.65
C THR A 129 -28.00 -26.09 -15.90
N PRO A 130 -27.04 -27.02 -15.96
CA PRO A 130 -25.74 -26.84 -15.30
C PRO A 130 -24.98 -25.60 -15.80
N GLN A 131 -25.15 -25.26 -17.08
CA GLN A 131 -24.60 -24.06 -17.70
C GLN A 131 -25.14 -22.76 -17.06
N GLN A 132 -26.43 -22.74 -16.70
CA GLN A 132 -27.02 -21.58 -16.01
C GLN A 132 -26.44 -21.44 -14.60
N VAL A 133 -26.25 -22.55 -13.90
CA VAL A 133 -25.65 -22.57 -12.56
C VAL A 133 -24.19 -22.08 -12.60
N GLU A 134 -23.42 -22.47 -13.61
CA GLU A 134 -22.06 -21.99 -13.79
C GLU A 134 -22.02 -20.47 -14.05
N LYS A 135 -22.91 -19.94 -14.91
CA LYS A 135 -23.01 -18.49 -15.13
C LYS A 135 -23.30 -17.72 -13.84
N ILE A 136 -24.20 -18.24 -13.01
CA ILE A 136 -24.49 -17.68 -11.68
C ILE A 136 -23.25 -17.72 -10.78
N HIS A 137 -22.48 -18.81 -10.85
CA HIS A 137 -21.24 -18.91 -10.09
C HIS A 137 -20.21 -17.85 -10.53
N GLN A 138 -20.05 -17.64 -11.84
CA GLN A 138 -19.16 -16.61 -12.39
C GLN A 138 -19.58 -15.20 -11.91
N GLU A 139 -20.87 -14.88 -12.01
CA GLU A 139 -21.43 -13.62 -11.51
C GLU A 139 -21.18 -13.44 -10.01
N PHE A 140 -21.36 -14.51 -9.21
CA PHE A 140 -21.06 -14.49 -7.78
C PHE A 140 -19.58 -14.25 -7.49
N THR A 141 -18.66 -14.88 -8.24
CA THR A 141 -17.23 -14.69 -8.03
C THR A 141 -16.79 -13.27 -8.38
N ASP A 142 -17.34 -12.69 -9.43
CA ASP A 142 -17.05 -11.33 -9.86
C ASP A 142 -17.53 -10.32 -8.80
N ASP A 143 -18.75 -10.49 -8.30
CA ASP A 143 -19.32 -9.67 -7.22
C ASP A 143 -18.50 -9.78 -5.93
N ARG A 144 -18.01 -10.98 -5.60
CA ARG A 144 -17.20 -11.21 -4.39
C ARG A 144 -15.90 -10.41 -4.43
N VAL A 145 -15.22 -10.36 -5.58
CA VAL A 145 -13.97 -9.63 -5.74
C VAL A 145 -14.22 -8.12 -5.59
N GLY A 146 -15.27 -7.59 -6.21
CA GLY A 146 -15.66 -6.18 -6.07
C GLY A 146 -16.02 -5.79 -4.63
N TYR A 147 -16.72 -6.67 -3.92
CA TYR A 147 -17.09 -6.44 -2.53
C TYR A 147 -15.86 -6.42 -1.60
N GLY A 148 -14.91 -7.37 -1.76
CA GLY A 148 -13.68 -7.37 -0.97
C GLY A 148 -12.80 -6.14 -1.19
N ALA A 149 -12.64 -5.74 -2.45
CA ALA A 149 -11.86 -4.55 -2.82
C ALA A 149 -12.49 -3.25 -2.27
N SER A 150 -13.81 -3.11 -2.37
CA SER A 150 -14.50 -1.93 -1.85
C SER A 150 -14.44 -1.84 -0.32
N VAL A 151 -14.63 -2.94 0.40
CA VAL A 151 -14.52 -2.96 1.87
C VAL A 151 -13.12 -2.59 2.34
N THR A 152 -12.08 -3.14 1.71
CA THR A 152 -10.69 -2.81 2.05
C THR A 152 -10.33 -1.37 1.70
N ALA A 153 -10.83 -0.83 0.58
CA ALA A 153 -10.64 0.57 0.22
C ALA A 153 -11.28 1.53 1.24
N VAL A 154 -12.50 1.25 1.68
CA VAL A 154 -13.17 2.04 2.73
C VAL A 154 -12.41 1.94 4.05
N GLY A 155 -11.97 0.73 4.43
CA GLY A 155 -11.13 0.52 5.62
C GLY A 155 -9.84 1.34 5.56
N MET A 156 -9.13 1.30 4.43
CA MET A 156 -7.90 2.07 4.25
C MET A 156 -8.17 3.59 4.32
N LEU A 157 -9.24 4.06 3.67
CA LEU A 157 -9.62 5.47 3.66
C LEU A 157 -9.97 5.99 5.07
N THR A 158 -10.70 5.21 5.87
CA THR A 158 -11.02 5.60 7.26
C THR A 158 -9.76 5.71 8.13
N VAL A 159 -8.80 4.79 7.98
CA VAL A 159 -7.52 4.86 8.69
C VAL A 159 -6.72 6.09 8.25
N PHE A 160 -6.65 6.38 6.95
CA PHE A 160 -5.98 7.58 6.44
C PHE A 160 -6.59 8.87 6.99
N ILE A 161 -7.92 8.97 7.05
CA ILE A 161 -8.59 10.15 7.63
C ILE A 161 -8.27 10.29 9.12
N ALA A 162 -8.26 9.19 9.88
CA ALA A 162 -7.92 9.22 11.29
C ALA A 162 -6.46 9.69 11.52
N LEU A 163 -5.52 9.22 10.70
CA LEU A 163 -4.12 9.65 10.73
C LEU A 163 -3.98 11.13 10.32
N LEU A 164 -4.76 11.60 9.35
CA LEU A 164 -4.73 12.99 8.91
C LEU A 164 -5.22 13.93 10.03
N VAL A 165 -6.34 13.59 10.67
CA VAL A 165 -6.88 14.38 11.80
C VAL A 165 -5.90 14.42 12.96
N THR A 166 -5.33 13.28 13.35
CA THR A 166 -4.34 13.24 14.44
C THR A 166 -3.08 14.04 14.10
N SER A 167 -2.58 13.96 12.86
CA SER A 167 -1.48 14.80 12.39
C SER A 167 -1.79 16.30 12.47
N LEU A 168 -3.01 16.71 12.10
CA LEU A 168 -3.42 18.12 12.21
C LEU A 168 -3.43 18.58 13.67
N VAL A 169 -3.98 17.77 14.58
CA VAL A 169 -4.02 18.09 16.02
C VAL A 169 -2.61 18.24 16.58
N ILE A 170 -1.70 17.30 16.27
CA ILE A 170 -0.30 17.36 16.71
C ILE A 170 0.38 18.62 16.15
N SER A 171 0.16 18.94 14.88
CA SER A 171 0.75 20.13 14.25
C SER A 171 0.29 21.43 14.91
N GLN A 172 -0.98 21.52 15.31
CA GLN A 172 -1.50 22.67 16.06
C GLN A 172 -0.92 22.73 17.48
N LEU A 173 -0.79 21.58 18.16
CA LEU A 173 -0.24 21.48 19.51
C LEU A 173 1.23 21.95 19.56
N ILE A 174 2.05 21.59 18.57
CA ILE A 174 3.44 22.01 18.46
C ILE A 174 3.55 23.54 18.31
N HIS A 175 2.64 24.16 17.57
CA HIS A 175 2.62 25.61 17.40
C HIS A 175 2.24 26.35 18.69
N LEU A 176 1.33 25.77 19.49
CA LEU A 176 0.91 26.31 20.79
C LEU A 176 1.97 26.13 21.88
N ASN A 177 2.73 25.03 21.86
CA ASN A 177 3.73 24.71 22.88
C ASN A 177 5.17 25.12 22.49
N ARG A 178 5.35 26.15 21.66
CA ARG A 178 6.69 26.61 21.28
C ARG A 178 7.45 27.11 22.53
N PRO A 179 8.61 26.53 22.87
CA PRO A 179 9.42 27.05 23.96
C PRO A 179 9.84 28.50 23.65
N PRO A 180 9.86 29.40 24.65
CA PRO A 180 10.22 30.79 24.43
C PRO A 180 11.62 30.86 23.83
N LYS A 181 11.76 31.56 22.69
CA LYS A 181 13.04 31.78 22.03
C LYS A 181 14.04 32.33 23.05
N ILE A 182 15.17 31.63 23.24
CA ILE A 182 16.25 32.06 24.12
C ILE A 182 16.79 33.39 23.58
N LYS A 183 16.47 34.49 24.27
CA LYS A 183 17.03 35.81 23.95
C LYS A 183 18.46 35.84 24.47
N HIS A 184 19.44 35.76 23.56
CA HIS A 184 20.84 35.97 23.93
C HIS A 184 21.00 37.40 24.45
N ALA A 185 21.59 37.54 25.64
CA ALA A 185 21.81 38.83 26.28
C ALA A 185 22.94 39.58 25.54
N VAL A 186 22.56 40.59 24.73
CA VAL A 186 23.53 41.42 24.01
C VAL A 186 23.85 42.65 24.86
N ILE A 187 25.11 42.78 25.30
CA ILE A 187 25.62 44.00 25.95
C ILE A 187 26.04 44.97 24.85
N LYS A 188 25.38 46.13 24.75
CA LYS A 188 25.79 47.20 23.84
C LYS A 188 26.54 48.28 24.61
N VAL A 189 27.85 48.38 24.37
CA VAL A 189 28.73 49.41 24.97
C VAL A 189 29.07 50.47 23.92
N SER A 190 29.07 51.75 24.32
CA SER A 190 29.50 52.86 23.46
C SER A 190 31.03 52.92 23.35
N ALA A 191 31.56 53.58 22.30
CA ALA A 191 33.00 53.76 22.12
C ALA A 191 33.71 54.48 23.30
N ASP A 192 32.95 55.28 24.06
CA ASP A 192 33.42 56.00 25.27
C ASP A 192 33.32 55.16 26.57
N GLY A 193 33.10 53.85 26.47
CA GLY A 193 33.05 52.94 27.63
C GLY A 193 31.76 53.02 28.46
N LYS A 194 30.79 53.86 28.10
CA LYS A 194 29.48 53.95 28.78
C LYS A 194 28.50 52.88 28.28
N LEU A 195 27.80 52.24 29.22
CA LEU A 195 26.70 51.30 28.94
C LEU A 195 25.50 52.03 28.31
N LYS A 196 25.06 51.58 27.13
CA LYS A 196 23.83 52.10 26.49
C LYS A 196 22.61 51.24 26.81
N SER A 197 22.78 49.93 26.94
CA SER A 197 21.72 49.01 27.36
C SER A 197 22.31 47.68 27.82
N ALA A 198 21.85 47.18 28.96
CA ALA A 198 22.12 45.81 29.44
C ALA A 198 20.80 45.03 29.52
N SER A 199 20.85 43.73 29.21
CA SER A 199 19.71 42.84 29.48
C SER A 199 19.47 42.77 31.00
N ALA A 200 18.21 42.84 31.44
CA ALA A 200 17.82 42.75 32.85
C ALA A 200 18.29 41.47 33.57
N THR A 201 18.70 40.45 32.79
CA THR A 201 19.16 39.14 33.25
C THR A 201 20.67 39.03 33.45
N LEU A 202 21.46 40.07 33.14
CA LEU A 202 22.91 40.04 33.25
C LEU A 202 23.38 40.41 34.66
N ASN A 203 24.22 39.55 35.24
CA ASN A 203 24.86 39.79 36.53
C ASN A 203 25.76 41.04 36.46
N HIS A 204 25.66 41.91 37.46
CA HIS A 204 26.46 43.12 37.60
C HIS A 204 27.97 42.86 37.44
N ASN A 205 28.47 41.72 37.95
CA ASN A 205 29.89 41.36 37.83
C ASN A 205 30.34 41.19 36.37
N VAL A 206 29.49 40.63 35.51
CA VAL A 206 29.78 40.44 34.09
C VAL A 206 29.82 41.78 33.36
N ILE A 207 28.92 42.68 33.74
CA ILE A 207 28.86 44.04 33.20
C ILE A 207 30.12 44.83 33.60
N VAL A 208 30.50 44.78 34.87
CA VAL A 208 31.72 45.44 35.38
C VAL A 208 32.96 44.87 34.68
N ALA A 209 33.09 43.55 34.56
CA ALA A 209 34.20 42.91 33.88
C ALA A 209 34.32 43.33 32.40
N ALA A 210 33.19 43.48 31.70
CA ALA A 210 33.19 43.94 30.32
C ALA A 210 33.64 45.41 30.18
N ILE A 211 33.21 46.29 31.10
CA ILE A 211 33.64 47.69 31.11
C ILE A 211 35.12 47.81 31.47
N THR A 212 35.58 47.11 32.50
CA THR A 212 36.99 47.17 32.93
C THR A 212 37.91 46.64 31.86
N ALA A 213 37.55 45.55 31.18
CA ALA A 213 38.31 45.02 30.05
C ALA A 213 38.45 46.07 28.92
N LEU A 214 37.38 46.81 28.60
CA LEU A 214 37.41 47.86 27.58
C LEU A 214 38.31 49.02 28.02
N HIS A 215 38.21 49.44 29.29
CA HIS A 215 39.03 50.51 29.84
C HIS A 215 40.53 50.16 29.84
N ILE A 216 40.89 48.96 30.31
CA ILE A 216 42.27 48.46 30.27
C ILE A 216 42.79 48.42 28.84
N TYR A 217 41.96 48.00 27.89
CA TYR A 217 42.34 47.97 26.48
C TYR A 217 42.62 49.38 25.92
N GLN A 218 41.77 50.36 26.21
CA GLN A 218 42.00 51.75 25.80
C GLN A 218 43.31 52.31 26.39
N GLN A 219 43.54 52.09 27.68
CA GLN A 219 44.76 52.53 28.35
C GLN A 219 46.01 51.87 27.74
N SER A 220 45.93 50.58 27.40
CA SER A 220 47.04 49.87 26.74
C SER A 220 47.41 50.47 25.38
N ILE A 221 46.42 50.98 24.62
CA ILE A 221 46.66 51.65 23.33
C ILE A 221 47.34 52.99 23.55
N GLU A 222 46.89 53.77 24.54
CA GLU A 222 47.51 55.06 24.88
C GLU A 222 48.96 54.88 25.33
N ASP A 223 49.24 53.91 26.20
CA ASP A 223 50.59 53.62 26.68
C ASP A 223 51.50 53.16 25.53
N ARG A 224 51.00 52.32 24.62
CA ARG A 224 51.75 51.97 23.39
C ARG A 224 52.06 53.19 22.54
N ARG A 225 51.11 54.11 22.36
CA ARG A 225 51.35 55.36 21.60
C ARG A 225 52.40 56.24 22.28
N ARG A 226 52.35 56.36 23.60
CA ARG A 226 53.35 57.11 24.39
C ARG A 226 54.74 56.50 24.27
N LEU A 227 54.88 55.18 24.38
CA LEU A 227 56.15 54.47 24.20
C LEU A 227 56.71 54.66 22.77
N VAL A 228 55.87 54.59 21.74
CA VAL A 228 56.33 54.84 20.35
C VAL A 228 56.87 56.27 20.20
N LEU A 229 56.23 57.25 20.84
CA LEU A 229 56.70 58.64 20.82
C LEU A 229 58.04 58.83 21.54
N THR A 230 58.31 58.08 22.62
CA THR A 230 59.61 58.16 23.31
C THR A 230 60.72 57.54 22.48
N PHE A 231 60.49 56.38 21.84
CA PHE A 231 61.48 55.75 20.97
C PHE A 231 61.75 56.51 19.66
N ARG A 232 60.78 57.28 19.15
CA ARG A 232 60.96 58.10 17.94
C ARG A 232 61.65 59.45 18.17
N ARG A 233 61.87 59.88 19.41
CA ARG A 233 62.71 61.05 19.67
C ARG A 233 64.16 60.68 19.35
N THR A 234 64.72 61.27 18.28
CA THR A 234 66.15 61.23 18.00
C THR A 234 66.91 61.59 19.28
N PRO A 235 67.91 60.81 19.72
CA PRO A 235 68.71 61.17 20.87
C PRO A 235 69.42 62.48 20.52
N THR A 236 68.92 63.61 21.02
CA THR A 236 69.61 64.89 20.90
C THR A 236 70.90 64.74 21.68
N ASN A 237 72.00 64.60 20.95
CA ASN A 237 73.32 64.41 21.52
C ASN A 237 73.69 65.69 22.30
N GLN A 238 73.43 65.68 23.61
CA GLN A 238 73.50 66.89 24.45
C GLN A 238 74.90 67.52 24.45
N TRP A 239 75.94 66.73 24.17
CA TRP A 239 77.30 67.20 23.99
C TRP A 239 77.44 68.18 22.82
N ARG A 240 76.80 67.93 21.68
CA ARG A 240 76.81 68.87 20.53
C ARG A 240 75.98 70.13 20.78
N ALA A 241 74.91 70.03 21.57
CA ALA A 241 74.09 71.18 21.93
C ALA A 241 74.79 72.12 22.94
N SER A 242 75.63 71.57 23.82
CA SER A 242 76.36 72.36 24.82
C SER A 242 77.38 73.33 24.20
N ALA A 243 78.06 72.95 23.10
CA ALA A 243 79.02 73.81 22.42
C ALA A 243 78.40 75.05 21.75
N VAL A 244 77.11 74.97 21.39
CA VAL A 244 76.36 76.09 20.78
C VAL A 244 75.79 77.04 21.84
N LEU A 245 75.58 76.56 23.07
CA LEU A 245 75.00 77.33 24.18
C LEU A 245 76.03 77.88 25.19
N SER A 246 77.30 77.45 25.11
CA SER A 246 78.34 77.81 26.10
C SER A 246 79.56 78.56 25.51
N MET A 247 79.36 79.43 24.52
CA MET A 247 80.42 80.37 24.09
C MET A 247 80.27 81.71 24.84
N PRO A 248 81.08 82.01 25.87
CA PRO A 248 80.83 83.14 26.78
C PRO A 248 81.14 84.54 26.19
N ASN A 249 81.75 84.63 25.01
CA ASN A 249 82.21 85.91 24.42
C ASN A 249 81.48 86.32 23.14
N ARG A 250 80.32 85.73 22.83
CA ARG A 250 79.58 86.05 21.60
C ARG A 250 79.03 87.48 21.56
N GLU A 251 78.88 88.15 22.70
CA GLU A 251 78.22 89.47 22.78
C GLU A 251 79.17 90.68 22.84
N MET A 252 80.51 90.49 22.84
CA MET A 252 81.45 91.62 22.97
C MET A 252 81.85 92.31 21.64
N GLY A 253 81.37 91.83 20.49
CA GLY A 253 81.96 92.17 19.18
C GLY A 253 81.20 93.09 18.23
N SER A 254 79.93 93.47 18.45
CA SER A 254 79.20 94.29 17.47
C SER A 254 78.63 95.59 18.05
N LYS A 255 79.50 96.59 18.18
CA LYS A 255 79.11 97.99 18.38
C LYS A 255 79.41 98.79 17.10
N ARG A 256 78.33 99.30 16.49
CA ARG A 256 78.19 100.41 15.51
C ARG A 256 79.30 100.66 14.48
N ARG A 257 78.94 100.46 13.21
CA ARG A 257 78.94 101.56 12.23
C ARG A 257 77.52 101.75 11.75
#